data_AF-A0A6V7XRM1-F1
#
_entry.id   AF-A0A6V7XRM1-F1
#
_cell.length_a   1.000
_cell.length_b   1.000
_cell.length_c   1.000
_cell.angle_alpha   90.00
_cell.angle_beta   90.00
_cell.angle_gamma   90.00
#
_symmetry.space_group_name_H-M   'P 1'
#
loop_
_entity.id
_entity.type
_entity.pdbx_description
1 polymer ?
#
loop_
_entity_poly.entity_id
_entity_poly.type
_entity_poly.pdbx_seq_one_letter_code
_entity_poly.pdbx_strand_id
1 'polypeptide(L)'
;MLYQVLFKSSNLLFAASYAFTLYFDYHTEVFYNLCPVPGFYLSKFVWLTFINLNLHLIYNTLAAIIALFGLTNSIILNGLHFIATSLIFPVGLTVTVLFWALVYLDPQFLLDKEAEILMSAPWFNHCLHSLPLLTMTMDFFALASF
;
A
#
# COMPACT_ATOMS: atom_id res chain seq x y z
N MET A 1 -17.17 14.39 14.37
CA MET A 1 -18.09 13.96 13.28
C MET A 1 -17.49 14.16 11.88
N LEU A 2 -17.04 15.36 11.47
CA LEU A 2 -16.42 15.57 10.14
C LEU A 2 -15.11 14.77 9.93
N TYR A 3 -14.23 14.73 10.93
CA TYR A 3 -12.99 13.92 10.91
C TYR A 3 -13.27 12.41 10.80
N GLN A 4 -14.31 11.91 11.46
CA GLN A 4 -14.75 10.52 11.33
C GLN A 4 -15.24 10.21 9.92
N VAL A 5 -15.98 11.13 9.28
CA VAL A 5 -16.47 10.93 7.91
C VAL A 5 -15.32 10.98 6.89
N LEU A 6 -14.37 11.90 7.05
CA LEU A 6 -13.18 12.01 6.19
C LEU A 6 -12.25 10.78 6.31
N PHE A 7 -12.09 10.24 7.52
CA PHE A 7 -11.34 9.01 7.79
C PHE A 7 -12.00 7.76 7.17
N LYS A 8 -13.34 7.72 7.21
CA LYS A 8 -14.14 6.62 6.64
C LYS A 8 -14.09 6.61 5.11
N SER A 9 -14.09 7.79 4.48
CA SER A 9 -14.04 7.90 3.02
C SER A 9 -12.63 7.78 2.43
N SER A 10 -11.58 8.13 3.18
CA SER A 10 -10.19 8.00 2.71
C SER A 10 -9.73 6.56 2.57
N ASN A 11 -10.08 5.68 3.51
CA ASN A 11 -9.75 4.24 3.46
C ASN A 11 -10.33 3.57 2.20
N LEU A 12 -11.54 3.94 1.79
CA LEU A 12 -12.14 3.46 0.55
C LEU A 12 -11.37 3.93 -0.70
N LEU A 13 -10.96 5.20 -0.73
CA LEU A 13 -10.17 5.75 -1.84
C LEU A 13 -8.80 5.07 -1.95
N PHE A 14 -8.12 4.84 -0.81
CA PHE A 14 -6.84 4.14 -0.79
C PHE A 14 -7.00 2.68 -1.21
N ALA A 15 -8.01 1.96 -0.70
CA ALA A 15 -8.32 0.61 -1.13
C ALA A 15 -8.55 0.53 -2.65
N ALA A 16 -9.36 1.45 -3.20
CA ALA A 16 -9.58 1.54 -4.64
C ALA A 16 -8.28 1.81 -5.42
N SER A 17 -7.41 2.70 -4.91
CA SER A 17 -6.13 3.01 -5.53
C SER A 17 -5.18 1.81 -5.55
N TYR A 18 -5.10 1.05 -4.46
CA TYR A 18 -4.29 -0.15 -4.37
C TYR A 18 -4.85 -1.28 -5.24
N ALA A 19 -6.17 -1.46 -5.26
CA ALA A 19 -6.83 -2.42 -6.14
C ALA A 19 -6.60 -2.09 -7.62
N PHE A 20 -6.72 -0.81 -7.98
CA PHE A 20 -6.42 -0.33 -9.34
C PHE A 20 -4.96 -0.55 -9.71
N THR A 21 -4.03 -0.34 -8.78
CA THR A 21 -2.60 -0.60 -8.97
C THR A 21 -2.34 -2.07 -9.30
N LEU A 22 -2.92 -3.01 -8.52
CA LEU A 22 -2.82 -4.44 -8.81
C LEU A 22 -3.50 -4.84 -10.13
N TYR A 23 -4.68 -4.27 -10.41
CA TYR A 23 -5.39 -4.50 -11.66
C TYR A 23 -4.56 -4.05 -12.87
N PHE A 24 -4.00 -2.84 -12.81
CA PHE A 24 -3.15 -2.28 -13.85
C PHE A 24 -1.89 -3.14 -14.06
N ASP A 25 -1.21 -3.51 -12.97
CA ASP A 25 -0.03 -4.39 -12.98
C ASP A 25 -0.30 -5.76 -13.61
N TYR A 26 -1.49 -6.32 -13.38
CA TYR A 26 -1.90 -7.60 -13.96
C TYR A 26 -2.23 -7.49 -15.47
N HIS A 27 -2.96 -6.45 -15.88
CA HIS A 27 -3.53 -6.37 -17.24
C HIS A 27 -2.62 -5.74 -18.28
N THR A 28 -1.69 -4.89 -17.87
CA THR A 28 -0.86 -4.18 -18.85
C THR A 28 0.29 -5.02 -19.39
N GLU A 29 0.48 -6.25 -18.89
CA GLU A 29 1.61 -7.15 -19.20
C GLU A 29 3.00 -6.53 -19.08
N VAL A 30 3.08 -5.27 -18.63
CA VAL A 30 4.29 -4.47 -18.43
C VAL A 30 5.32 -5.28 -17.66
N PHE A 31 4.86 -6.22 -16.83
CA PHE A 31 5.67 -7.05 -15.96
C PHE A 31 5.47 -8.57 -16.09
N TYR A 32 4.75 -9.10 -17.10
CA TYR A 32 4.55 -10.58 -17.19
C TYR A 32 5.88 -11.31 -17.44
N ASN A 33 6.71 -10.77 -18.33
CA ASN A 33 8.06 -11.27 -18.61
C ASN A 33 9.09 -10.85 -17.55
N LEU A 34 8.72 -9.92 -16.65
CA LEU A 34 9.57 -9.39 -15.59
C LEU A 34 9.21 -9.99 -14.21
N CYS A 35 8.29 -10.95 -14.18
CA CYS A 35 8.01 -11.73 -12.98
C CYS A 35 9.28 -12.52 -12.59
N PRO A 36 9.61 -12.63 -11.30
CA PRO A 36 10.75 -13.43 -10.83
C PRO A 36 10.73 -14.87 -11.35
N VAL A 37 9.53 -15.43 -11.50
CA VAL A 37 9.30 -16.65 -12.28
C VAL A 37 8.46 -16.26 -13.51
N PRO A 38 9.03 -16.32 -14.73
CA PRO A 38 8.33 -15.92 -15.94
C PRO A 38 6.97 -16.61 -16.08
N GLY A 39 5.94 -15.82 -16.31
CA GLY A 39 4.57 -16.26 -16.48
C GLY A 39 3.82 -16.70 -15.22
N PHE A 40 4.44 -16.62 -14.04
CA PHE A 40 3.78 -16.85 -12.76
C PHE A 40 3.64 -15.54 -11.97
N TYR A 41 2.49 -14.88 -12.08
CA TYR A 41 2.23 -13.56 -11.48
C TYR A 41 2.47 -13.52 -9.95
N LEU A 42 2.14 -14.60 -9.23
CA LEU A 42 2.33 -14.65 -7.77
C LEU A 42 3.81 -14.75 -7.35
N SER A 43 4.74 -14.98 -8.28
CA SER A 43 6.18 -14.93 -7.95
C SER A 43 6.64 -13.55 -7.45
N LYS A 44 5.86 -12.50 -7.72
CA LYS A 44 6.08 -11.13 -7.23
C LYS A 44 6.01 -11.00 -5.70
N PHE A 45 5.48 -12.00 -4.98
CA PHE A 45 5.53 -12.02 -3.51
C PHE A 45 6.95 -12.11 -2.92
N VAL A 46 7.98 -12.23 -3.76
CA VAL A 46 9.38 -12.01 -3.32
C VAL A 46 9.69 -10.52 -3.07
N TRP A 47 8.94 -9.60 -3.70
CA TRP A 47 9.19 -8.17 -3.60
C TRP A 47 8.44 -7.57 -2.42
N LEU A 48 9.18 -6.85 -1.57
CA LEU A 48 8.62 -6.22 -0.39
C LEU A 48 7.57 -5.15 -0.74
N THR A 49 7.74 -4.43 -1.85
CA THR A 49 6.75 -3.46 -2.38
C THR A 49 5.43 -4.14 -2.75
N PHE A 50 5.48 -5.34 -3.32
CA PHE A 50 4.28 -6.11 -3.67
C PHE A 50 3.57 -6.65 -2.43
N ILE A 51 4.33 -7.19 -1.46
CA ILE A 51 3.78 -7.60 -0.15
C ILE A 51 3.10 -6.40 0.53
N ASN A 52 3.80 -5.25 0.57
CA ASN A 52 3.31 -4.02 1.17
C ASN A 52 2.00 -3.55 0.53
N LEU A 53 1.94 -3.51 -0.81
CA LEU A 53 0.73 -3.12 -1.54
C LEU A 53 -0.48 -4.01 -1.17
N ASN A 54 -0.27 -5.34 -1.11
CA ASN A 54 -1.32 -6.29 -0.75
C ASN A 54 -1.78 -6.13 0.72
N LEU A 55 -0.84 -5.94 1.66
CA LEU A 55 -1.17 -5.67 3.06
C LEU A 55 -2.02 -4.41 3.21
N HIS A 56 -1.63 -3.32 2.54
CA HIS A 56 -2.36 -2.07 2.57
C HIS A 56 -3.73 -2.18 1.89
N LEU A 57 -3.86 -2.92 0.78
CA LEU A 57 -5.16 -3.19 0.16
C LEU A 57 -6.10 -3.92 1.13
N ILE A 58 -5.63 -5.01 1.76
CA ILE A 58 -6.45 -5.79 2.70
C ILE A 58 -6.86 -4.91 3.88
N TYR A 59 -5.91 -4.20 4.48
CA TYR A 59 -6.17 -3.31 5.61
C TYR A 59 -7.20 -2.23 5.29
N ASN A 60 -6.97 -1.45 4.22
CA ASN A 60 -7.85 -0.34 3.84
C ASN A 60 -9.23 -0.83 3.40
N THR A 61 -9.33 -2.02 2.81
CA THR A 61 -10.61 -2.65 2.48
C THR A 61 -11.39 -3.00 3.74
N LEU A 62 -10.75 -3.63 4.73
CA LEU A 62 -11.39 -3.95 6.01
C LEU A 62 -11.82 -2.69 6.76
N ALA A 63 -10.94 -1.69 6.82
CA ALA A 63 -11.23 -0.39 7.41
C ALA A 63 -12.42 0.29 6.71
N ALA A 64 -12.47 0.25 5.36
CA ALA A 64 -13.59 0.77 4.58
C ALA A 64 -14.90 0.01 4.84
N ILE A 65 -14.88 -1.31 4.97
CA ILE A 65 -16.06 -2.11 5.31
C ILE A 65 -16.57 -1.72 6.71
N ILE A 66 -15.71 -1.69 7.72
CA ILE A 66 -16.06 -1.27 9.08
C ILE A 66 -16.68 0.13 9.07
N ALA A 67 -16.07 1.04 8.30
CA ALA A 67 -16.52 2.41 8.12
C ALA A 67 -17.93 2.51 7.49
N LEU A 68 -18.16 1.81 6.38
CA LEU A 68 -19.39 1.84 5.60
C LEU A 68 -20.56 1.21 6.35
N PHE A 69 -20.32 0.09 7.05
CA PHE A 69 -21.35 -0.61 7.82
C PHE A 69 -21.49 -0.12 9.26
N GLY A 70 -20.66 0.83 9.69
CA GLY A 70 -20.73 1.42 11.03
C GLY A 70 -20.47 0.42 12.15
N LEU A 71 -19.55 -0.53 11.95
CA LEU A 71 -19.25 -1.56 12.94
C LEU A 71 -18.51 -0.94 14.14
N THR A 72 -19.08 -1.09 15.35
CA THR A 72 -18.57 -0.48 16.59
C THR A 72 -18.04 -1.51 17.60
N ASN A 73 -17.88 -2.77 17.19
CA ASN A 73 -17.38 -3.83 18.06
C ASN A 73 -15.93 -3.56 18.48
N SER A 74 -15.70 -3.40 19.79
CA SER A 74 -14.39 -3.04 20.35
C SER A 74 -13.30 -4.08 20.08
N ILE A 75 -13.63 -5.36 20.00
CA ILE A 75 -12.65 -6.43 19.69
C ILE A 75 -12.15 -6.26 18.25
N ILE A 76 -13.06 -6.00 17.31
CA ILE A 76 -12.72 -5.79 15.90
C ILE A 76 -11.86 -4.54 15.74
N LEU A 77 -12.26 -3.43 16.37
CA LEU A 77 -11.53 -2.17 16.29
C LEU A 77 -10.13 -2.27 16.93
N ASN A 78 -10.03 -2.86 18.12
CA ASN A 78 -8.73 -3.06 18.78
C ASN A 78 -7.81 -4.00 17.98
N GLY A 79 -8.36 -5.05 17.38
CA GLY A 79 -7.60 -5.93 16.49
C GLY A 79 -7.08 -5.19 15.26
N LEU A 80 -7.91 -4.35 14.64
CA LEU A 80 -7.51 -3.53 13.51
C LEU A 80 -6.41 -2.53 13.90
N HIS A 81 -6.54 -1.85 15.05
CA HIS A 81 -5.54 -0.93 15.58
C HIS A 81 -4.21 -1.63 15.88
N PHE A 82 -4.27 -2.83 16.46
CA PHE A 82 -3.09 -3.65 16.72
C PHE A 82 -2.37 -4.02 15.41
N ILE A 83 -3.10 -4.50 14.40
CA ILE A 83 -2.54 -4.84 13.08
C ILE A 83 -1.96 -3.60 12.40
N ALA A 84 -2.70 -2.49 12.41
CA ALA A 84 -2.26 -1.21 11.87
C ALA A 84 -0.90 -0.78 12.46
N THR A 85 -0.78 -0.84 13.79
CA THR A 85 0.38 -0.32 14.52
C THR A 85 1.57 -1.29 14.50
N SER A 86 1.32 -2.60 14.62
CA SER A 86 2.39 -3.61 14.74
C SER A 86 2.90 -4.14 13.40
N LEU A 87 2.11 -4.01 12.33
CA LEU A 87 2.44 -4.59 11.03
C LEU A 87 2.35 -3.56 9.90
N ILE A 88 1.17 -2.99 9.65
CA ILE A 88 0.95 -2.20 8.42
C ILE A 88 1.82 -0.93 8.43
N PHE A 89 1.81 -0.17 9.53
CA PHE A 89 2.63 1.04 9.64
C PHE A 89 4.14 0.75 9.57
N PRO A 90 4.72 -0.20 10.35
CA PRO A 90 6.13 -0.52 10.24
C PRO A 90 6.58 -0.99 8.86
N VAL A 91 5.77 -1.82 8.18
CA VAL A 91 6.09 -2.30 6.83
C VAL A 91 6.04 -1.15 5.83
N GLY A 92 4.99 -0.32 5.85
CA GLY A 92 4.87 0.86 5.02
C GLY A 92 6.04 1.83 5.21
N LEU A 93 6.39 2.13 6.47
CA LEU A 93 7.55 2.95 6.81
C LEU A 93 8.86 2.37 6.27
N THR A 94 9.08 1.07 6.47
CA THR A 94 10.30 0.38 6.03
C THR A 94 10.45 0.44 4.52
N VAL A 95 9.38 0.15 3.76
CA VAL A 95 9.41 0.21 2.30
C VAL A 95 9.69 1.62 1.81
N THR A 96 9.00 2.62 2.34
CA THR A 96 9.20 4.02 1.94
C THR A 96 10.64 4.47 2.23
N VAL A 97 11.14 4.21 3.44
CA VAL A 97 12.50 4.60 3.84
C VAL A 97 13.54 3.88 2.99
N LEU A 98 13.42 2.57 2.79
CA LEU A 98 14.37 1.82 1.97
C LEU A 98 14.37 2.32 0.52
N PHE A 99 13.19 2.54 -0.07
CA PHE A 99 13.09 3.04 -1.43
C PHE A 99 13.80 4.38 -1.58
N TRP A 100 13.44 5.37 -0.76
CA TRP A 100 14.03 6.71 -0.85
C TRP A 100 15.49 6.75 -0.44
N ALA A 101 15.92 5.90 0.49
CA ALA A 101 17.34 5.77 0.84
C ALA A 101 18.15 5.23 -0.34
N LEU A 102 17.65 4.22 -1.05
CA LEU A 102 18.30 3.70 -2.25
C LEU A 102 18.36 4.76 -3.36
N VAL A 103 17.25 5.47 -3.62
CA VAL A 103 17.24 6.62 -4.57
C VAL A 103 18.26 7.69 -4.18
N TYR A 104 18.35 8.03 -2.90
CA TYR A 104 19.26 9.07 -2.40
C TYR A 104 20.73 8.66 -2.51
N LEU A 105 21.06 7.40 -2.23
CA LEU A 105 22.43 6.88 -2.28
C LEU A 105 22.92 6.73 -3.72
N ASP A 106 22.15 6.01 -4.54
CA ASP A 106 22.40 5.88 -5.97
C ASP A 106 21.09 5.43 -6.66
N PRO A 107 20.45 6.28 -7.49
CA PRO A 107 19.28 5.89 -8.27
C PRO A 107 19.51 4.64 -9.13
N GLN A 108 20.77 4.34 -9.50
CA GLN A 108 21.10 3.16 -10.28
C GLN A 108 20.85 1.84 -9.55
N PHE A 109 20.78 1.83 -8.21
CA PHE A 109 20.39 0.65 -7.44
C PHE A 109 18.95 0.20 -7.70
N LEU A 110 18.13 1.12 -8.24
CA LEU A 110 16.74 0.89 -8.60
C LEU A 110 16.52 0.99 -10.11
N LEU A 111 17.56 0.97 -10.93
CA LEU A 111 17.45 1.09 -12.40
C LEU A 111 18.05 -0.15 -13.06
N ASP A 112 17.36 -1.28 -12.93
CA ASP A 112 17.41 -2.30 -13.98
C ASP A 112 16.43 -1.92 -15.12
N LYS A 113 16.51 -2.61 -16.26
CA LYS A 113 15.60 -2.33 -17.40
C LYS A 113 14.14 -2.47 -16.99
N GLU A 114 13.86 -3.32 -16.01
CA GLU A 114 12.56 -3.54 -15.41
C GLU A 114 12.06 -2.31 -14.62
N ALA A 115 12.95 -1.65 -13.90
CA ALA A 115 12.61 -0.50 -13.07
C ALA A 115 12.51 0.82 -13.86
N GLU A 116 13.16 0.96 -15.01
CA GLU A 116 12.93 2.09 -15.94
C GLU A 116 11.45 2.17 -16.35
N ILE A 117 10.85 1.01 -16.61
CA ILE A 117 9.44 0.90 -16.97
C ILE A 117 8.55 1.26 -15.78
N LEU A 118 8.94 0.84 -14.58
CA LEU A 118 8.25 1.18 -13.33
C LEU A 118 8.28 2.68 -13.04
N MET A 119 9.39 3.34 -13.36
CA MET A 119 9.53 4.80 -13.29
C MET A 119 8.79 5.56 -14.40
N SER A 120 8.49 4.90 -15.52
CA SER A 120 7.70 5.51 -16.62
C SER A 120 6.24 5.81 -16.23
N ALA A 121 5.73 5.17 -15.17
CA ALA A 121 4.43 5.45 -14.56
C ALA A 121 4.59 5.97 -13.12
N PRO A 122 4.83 7.28 -12.91
CA PRO A 122 5.14 7.84 -11.60
C PRO A 122 4.07 7.55 -10.53
N TRP A 123 2.79 7.59 -10.91
CA TRP A 123 1.69 7.29 -10.01
C TRP A 123 1.74 5.85 -9.49
N PHE A 124 2.05 4.89 -10.37
CA PHE A 124 2.13 3.47 -10.06
C PHE A 124 3.28 3.22 -9.09
N ASN A 125 4.43 3.82 -9.39
CA ASN A 125 5.60 3.75 -8.52
C ASN A 125 5.28 4.31 -7.12
N HIS A 126 4.69 5.49 -7.03
CA HIS A 126 4.30 6.05 -5.73
C HIS A 126 3.28 5.19 -4.98
N CYS A 127 2.33 4.54 -5.66
CA CYS A 127 1.40 3.60 -5.04
C CYS A 127 2.10 2.39 -4.39
N LEU A 128 3.24 1.96 -4.92
CA LEU A 128 4.00 0.82 -4.40
C LEU A 128 4.84 1.15 -3.17
N HIS A 129 5.41 2.36 -3.10
CA HIS A 129 6.43 2.68 -2.08
C HIS A 129 6.19 3.91 -1.23
N SER A 130 5.46 4.94 -1.68
CA SER A 130 5.30 6.20 -0.93
C SER A 130 3.90 6.37 -0.35
N LEU A 131 2.87 6.07 -1.15
CA LEU A 131 1.47 6.17 -0.76
C LEU A 131 1.15 5.32 0.49
N PRO A 132 1.69 4.09 0.65
CA PRO A 132 1.46 3.27 1.84
C PRO A 132 1.76 3.98 3.17
N LEU A 133 2.93 4.61 3.29
CA LEU A 133 3.28 5.36 4.51
C LEU A 133 2.39 6.59 4.69
N LEU A 134 2.06 7.31 3.61
CA LEU A 134 1.15 8.45 3.67
C LEU A 134 -0.22 8.03 4.19
N THR A 135 -0.78 6.94 3.65
CA THR A 135 -2.06 6.38 4.09
C THR A 135 -2.03 6.07 5.59
N MET A 136 -1.01 5.38 6.08
CA MET A 136 -0.95 5.01 7.50
C MET A 136 -0.68 6.20 8.42
N THR A 137 0.04 7.21 7.95
CA THR A 137 0.24 8.45 8.70
C THR A 137 -1.09 9.20 8.85
N MET A 138 -1.86 9.30 7.76
CA MET A 138 -3.21 9.88 7.80
C MET A 138 -4.15 9.08 8.71
N ASP A 139 -4.05 7.75 8.64
CA ASP A 139 -4.86 6.84 9.46
C ASP A 139 -4.51 6.98 10.95
N PHE A 140 -3.23 7.04 11.29
CA PHE A 140 -2.75 7.23 12.66
C PHE A 140 -3.23 8.55 13.28
N PHE A 141 -3.12 9.69 12.56
CA PHE A 141 -3.58 10.97 13.08
C PHE A 141 -5.10 11.03 13.24
N ALA A 142 -5.83 10.38 12.35
CA ALA A 142 -7.28 10.30 12.45
C ALA A 142 -7.73 9.37 13.60
N LEU A 143 -6.99 8.30 13.90
CA LEU A 143 -7.24 7.42 15.04
C LEU A 143 -6.82 8.03 16.39
N ALA A 144 -5.73 8.81 16.43
CA ALA A 144 -5.26 9.51 17.63
C ALA A 144 -6.17 10.67 18.09
N SER A 145 -7.22 10.96 17.32
CA SER A 145 -8.23 11.99 17.64
C SER A 145 -9.39 11.46 18.50
N PHE A 146 -9.25 10.26 19.08
CA PHE A 146 -10.21 9.57 19.97
C PHE A 146 -9.54 9.16 21.28
#